data_AF-A0A940JBY2-F1
#
_entry.id   AF-A0A940JBY2-F1
#
_cell.length_a   1.000
_cell.length_b   1.000
_cell.length_c   1.000
_cell.angle_alpha   90.00
_cell.angle_beta   90.00
_cell.angle_gamma   90.00
#
_symmetry.space_group_name_H-M   'P 1'
#
loop_
_entity.id
_entity.type
_entity.pdbx_description
1 polymer ?
#
loop_
_entity_poly.entity_id
_entity_poly.type
_entity_poly.pdbx_seq_one_letter_code
_entity_poly.pdbx_strand_id
1 'polypeptide(L)'
;PVTNQHTLFKNMRFTLEKRKLIEDLELLIIDEVSMMRCDMLDAIDHVLRHFRKKPYLPFGGVQVLYIGDLHQLPPVVKNDEWELLKENYSSPFFFDALVMQKQQPVFIELKKIYRQSDSTFIGILNNIRNNKIVQEDMEVLHQYYKPEFSPAREENYITLTSHNAKAENINSRELNKLEGNAVCFTGVISGEFNDKALPVDMNIYLKRDAQVMFLKNDKGESRRFFNGKIGVVSRLETDKIFVKFPGSDTEMEVEKETWTNIRYRINEETGKFEEEEIGSYTPLRLAWAITIHKSQGLTFEKAIIDAGASFAAGQVYVALSRLTSLDGLVLYSPINAGSVSSDPRVISFI
;
A
#
# COMPACT_ATOMS: atom_id res chain seq x y z
N PRO A 1 10.29 -9.92 13.52
CA PRO A 1 10.93 -10.06 14.86
C PRO A 1 10.15 -9.27 15.91
N VAL A 2 9.60 -9.98 16.89
CA VAL A 2 8.91 -9.37 18.04
C VAL A 2 9.90 -8.53 18.83
N THR A 3 9.59 -7.25 19.01
CA THR A 3 10.53 -6.29 19.60
C THR A 3 10.14 -6.03 21.05
N ASN A 4 10.97 -6.45 22.01
CA ASN A 4 10.80 -6.08 23.42
C ASN A 4 11.68 -4.86 23.75
N GLN A 5 11.38 -4.12 24.82
CA GLN A 5 12.12 -2.89 25.17
C GLN A 5 13.65 -3.08 25.21
N HIS A 6 14.14 -4.21 25.73
CA HIS A 6 15.57 -4.50 25.82
C HIS A 6 16.23 -4.80 24.46
N THR A 7 15.51 -5.42 23.53
CA THR A 7 16.00 -5.71 22.16
C THR A 7 15.82 -4.54 21.21
N LEU A 8 14.82 -3.68 21.45
CA LEU A 8 14.53 -2.47 20.69
C LEU A 8 15.79 -1.57 20.59
N PHE A 9 16.36 -1.19 21.73
CA PHE A 9 17.52 -0.31 21.78
C PHE A 9 18.83 -1.01 21.42
N LYS A 10 18.93 -2.33 21.63
CA LYS A 10 20.14 -3.11 21.28
C LYS A 10 20.33 -3.25 19.76
N ASN A 11 19.22 -3.37 19.03
CA ASN A 11 19.24 -3.56 17.57
C ASN A 11 19.15 -2.24 16.78
N MET A 12 18.78 -1.14 17.42
CA MET A 12 18.69 0.17 16.75
C MET A 12 19.91 1.05 17.03
N ARG A 13 20.83 1.11 16.07
CA ARG A 13 21.90 2.11 16.06
C ARG A 13 21.36 3.42 15.48
N PHE A 14 20.98 4.35 16.36
CA PHE A 14 20.64 5.72 15.95
C PHE A 14 21.92 6.56 15.85
N THR A 15 22.16 7.12 14.65
CA THR A 15 23.17 8.15 14.44
C THR A 15 22.82 9.40 15.24
N LEU A 16 23.80 10.25 15.57
CA LEU A 16 23.57 11.51 16.28
C LEU A 16 22.51 12.37 15.56
N GLU A 17 22.55 12.40 14.23
CA GLU A 17 21.59 13.11 13.39
C GLU A 17 20.15 12.60 13.56
N LYS A 18 19.94 11.27 13.53
CA LYS A 18 18.62 10.68 13.77
C LYS A 18 18.10 10.98 15.17
N ARG A 19 18.97 11.08 16.17
CA ARG A 19 18.58 11.47 17.52
C ARG A 19 18.08 12.91 17.56
N LYS A 20 18.82 13.82 16.91
CA LYS A 20 18.44 15.24 16.82
C LYS A 20 17.10 15.43 16.10
N LEU A 21 16.88 14.74 14.98
CA LEU A 21 15.56 14.68 14.33
C LEU A 21 14.44 14.29 15.31
N ILE A 22 14.64 13.21 16.07
CA ILE A 22 13.62 12.71 17.00
C ILE A 22 13.38 13.72 18.13
N GLU A 23 14.43 14.38 18.61
CA GLU A 23 14.35 15.46 19.60
C GLU A 23 13.49 16.62 19.09
N ASP A 24 13.75 17.05 17.85
CA ASP A 24 13.11 18.19 17.16
C ASP A 24 11.72 17.86 16.57
N LEU A 25 11.31 16.59 16.54
CA LEU A 25 10.03 16.16 15.98
C LEU A 25 8.84 16.75 16.77
N GLU A 26 7.94 17.44 16.07
CA GLU A 26 6.72 18.02 16.65
C GLU A 26 5.46 17.24 16.27
N LEU A 27 5.36 16.80 15.01
CA LEU A 27 4.20 16.08 14.47
C LEU A 27 4.65 14.79 13.77
N LEU A 28 4.04 13.67 14.14
CA LEU A 28 4.16 12.39 13.47
C LEU A 28 2.84 12.05 12.77
N ILE A 29 2.88 11.88 11.45
CA ILE A 29 1.72 11.46 10.66
C ILE A 29 1.87 9.97 10.34
N ILE A 30 0.83 9.19 10.66
CA ILE A 30 0.75 7.76 10.35
C ILE A 30 -0.44 7.57 9.43
N ASP A 31 -0.16 7.34 8.15
CA ASP A 31 -1.16 7.01 7.13
C ASP A 31 -1.43 5.49 7.08
N GLU A 32 -2.61 5.11 6.63
CA GLU A 32 -3.12 3.73 6.60
C GLU A 32 -2.95 2.99 7.94
N VAL A 33 -3.29 3.66 9.04
CA VAL A 33 -3.13 3.17 10.43
C VAL A 33 -3.81 1.81 10.69
N SER A 34 -4.81 1.42 9.88
CA SER A 34 -5.48 0.12 9.98
C SER A 34 -4.54 -1.07 9.83
N MET A 35 -3.45 -0.91 9.07
CA MET A 35 -2.43 -1.95 8.89
C MET A 35 -1.31 -1.90 9.94
N MET A 36 -1.35 -0.92 10.86
CA MET A 36 -0.33 -0.75 11.89
C MET A 36 -0.53 -1.73 13.04
N ARG A 37 0.56 -2.39 13.45
CA ARG A 37 0.55 -3.29 14.61
C ARG A 37 0.66 -2.53 15.94
N CYS A 38 0.03 -3.05 16.98
CA CYS A 38 0.14 -2.52 18.35
C CYS A 38 1.59 -2.43 18.86
N ASP A 39 2.37 -3.50 18.69
CA ASP A 39 3.76 -3.56 19.15
C ASP A 39 4.66 -2.56 18.44
N MET A 40 4.41 -2.30 17.16
CA MET A 40 5.11 -1.27 16.39
C MET A 40 4.79 0.13 16.90
N LEU A 41 3.54 0.41 17.27
CA LEU A 41 3.15 1.70 17.81
C LEU A 41 3.78 1.95 19.19
N ASP A 42 3.78 0.94 20.07
CA ASP A 42 4.48 1.04 21.36
C ASP A 42 6.00 1.14 21.21
N ALA A 43 6.59 0.47 20.21
CA ALA A 43 8.00 0.65 19.89
C ALA A 43 8.31 2.11 19.51
N ILE A 44 7.47 2.74 18.69
CA ILE A 44 7.60 4.17 18.35
C ILE A 44 7.46 5.03 19.60
N ASP A 45 6.44 4.78 20.44
CA ASP A 45 6.24 5.48 21.71
C ASP A 45 7.49 5.44 22.60
N HIS A 46 8.06 4.25 22.79
CA HIS A 46 9.28 4.06 23.60
C HIS A 46 10.50 4.76 23.03
N VAL A 47 10.69 4.72 21.71
CA VAL A 47 11.79 5.43 21.04
C VAL A 47 11.67 6.93 21.26
N LEU A 48 10.49 7.50 21.03
CA LEU A 48 10.26 8.94 21.16
C LEU A 48 10.42 9.39 22.63
N ARG A 49 9.86 8.65 23.59
CA ARG A 49 10.05 8.92 25.03
C ARG A 49 11.52 8.96 25.44
N HIS A 50 12.30 8.01 24.96
CA HIS A 50 13.71 7.87 25.30
C HIS A 50 14.53 9.02 24.72
N PHE A 51 14.49 9.24 23.40
CA PHE A 51 15.33 10.24 22.75
C PHE A 51 14.89 11.67 23.07
N ARG A 52 13.59 11.93 23.24
CA ARG A 52 13.10 13.27 23.64
C ARG A 52 13.25 13.55 25.14
N LYS A 53 13.80 12.61 25.92
CA LYS A 53 13.99 12.72 27.38
C LYS A 53 12.69 13.07 28.12
N LYS A 54 11.56 12.55 27.62
CA LYS A 54 10.21 12.79 28.15
C LYS A 54 9.54 11.44 28.45
N PRO A 55 10.03 10.66 29.43
CA PRO A 55 9.60 9.27 29.66
C PRO A 55 8.13 9.12 30.07
N TYR A 56 7.56 10.16 30.69
CA TYR A 56 6.20 10.11 31.22
C TYR A 56 5.14 10.63 30.23
N LEU A 57 5.55 11.29 29.15
CA LEU A 57 4.61 11.77 28.12
C LEU A 57 4.48 10.74 27.00
N PRO A 58 3.25 10.38 26.58
CA PRO A 58 3.04 9.60 25.37
C PRO A 58 3.76 10.20 24.17
N PHE A 59 4.41 9.34 23.38
CA PHE A 59 5.25 9.67 22.24
C PHE A 59 6.33 10.72 22.55
N GLY A 60 6.81 10.78 23.80
CA GLY A 60 7.74 11.82 24.23
C GLY A 60 7.18 13.25 24.05
N GLY A 61 5.85 13.42 24.05
CA GLY A 61 5.15 14.68 23.79
C GLY A 61 5.09 15.10 22.33
N VAL A 62 5.26 14.18 21.37
CA VAL A 62 5.03 14.43 19.93
C VAL A 62 3.53 14.37 19.67
N GLN A 63 2.99 15.29 18.87
CA GLN A 63 1.62 15.18 18.38
C GLN A 63 1.57 14.06 17.33
N VAL A 64 0.63 13.14 17.47
CA VAL A 64 0.46 12.05 16.48
C VAL A 64 -0.88 12.19 15.77
N LEU A 65 -0.84 12.21 14.44
CA LEU A 65 -2.01 12.22 13.57
C LEU A 65 -2.13 10.85 12.89
N TYR A 66 -3.20 10.13 13.22
CA TYR A 66 -3.53 8.85 12.60
C TYR A 66 -4.53 9.06 11.47
N ILE A 67 -4.23 8.52 10.30
CA ILE A 67 -5.07 8.57 9.11
C ILE A 67 -5.28 7.14 8.63
N GLY A 68 -6.52 6.78 8.29
CA GLY A 68 -6.83 5.48 7.72
C GLY A 68 -8.31 5.13 7.86
N ASP A 69 -8.71 4.03 7.20
CA ASP A 69 -10.03 3.43 7.37
C ASP A 69 -9.86 2.04 7.97
N LEU A 70 -10.37 1.85 9.18
CA LEU A 70 -10.20 0.63 9.96
C LEU A 70 -10.97 -0.56 9.39
N HIS A 71 -11.93 -0.32 8.50
CA HIS A 71 -12.65 -1.37 7.78
C HIS A 71 -11.85 -1.93 6.58
N GLN A 72 -10.69 -1.34 6.26
CA GLN A 72 -9.78 -1.89 5.26
C GLN A 72 -8.97 -3.06 5.85
N LEU A 73 -7.80 -3.34 5.28
CA LEU A 73 -7.01 -4.51 5.66
C LEU A 73 -6.47 -4.38 7.10
N PRO A 74 -6.55 -5.46 7.90
CA PRO A 74 -5.95 -5.50 9.23
C PRO A 74 -4.41 -5.58 9.16
N PRO A 75 -3.70 -5.41 10.29
CA PRO A 75 -2.27 -5.63 10.34
C PRO A 75 -1.93 -7.09 9.99
N VAL A 76 -0.88 -7.28 9.19
CA VAL A 76 -0.37 -8.61 8.84
C VAL A 76 0.55 -9.11 9.96
N VAL A 77 0.11 -10.14 10.69
CA VAL A 77 0.88 -10.78 11.76
C VAL A 77 0.93 -12.28 11.52
N LYS A 78 2.13 -12.85 11.56
CA LYS A 78 2.30 -14.30 11.44
C LYS A 78 1.91 -14.98 12.77
N ASN A 79 1.42 -16.22 12.69
CA ASN A 79 0.93 -16.94 13.88
C ASN A 79 2.01 -17.09 14.96
N ASP A 80 3.24 -17.40 14.58
CA ASP A 80 4.39 -17.50 15.49
C ASP A 80 4.71 -16.17 16.19
N GLU A 81 4.62 -15.05 15.48
CA GLU A 81 4.77 -13.71 16.07
C GLU A 81 3.60 -13.36 16.99
N TRP A 82 2.37 -13.71 16.62
CA TRP A 82 1.18 -13.42 17.43
C TRP A 82 1.15 -14.22 18.74
N GLU A 83 1.58 -15.48 18.73
CA GLU A 83 1.68 -16.32 19.93
C GLU A 83 2.56 -15.69 21.02
N LEU A 84 3.57 -14.91 20.63
CA LEU A 84 4.44 -14.17 21.55
C LEU A 84 3.82 -12.85 22.01
N LEU A 85 3.00 -12.21 21.18
CA LEU A 85 2.43 -10.89 21.45
C LEU A 85 1.16 -10.96 22.28
N LYS A 86 0.36 -12.01 22.14
CA LYS A 86 -0.95 -12.16 22.78
C LYS A 86 -0.91 -12.15 24.32
N GLU A 87 0.26 -12.38 24.92
CA GLU A 87 0.45 -12.25 26.37
C GLU A 87 0.35 -10.80 26.86
N ASN A 88 0.70 -9.84 25.99
CA ASN A 88 0.77 -8.41 26.33
C ASN A 88 -0.30 -7.57 25.62
N TYR A 89 -0.87 -8.08 24.53
CA TYR A 89 -1.79 -7.35 23.66
C TYR A 89 -3.09 -8.12 23.45
N SER A 90 -4.22 -7.43 23.56
CA SER A 90 -5.56 -8.01 23.33
C SER A 90 -5.82 -8.35 21.85
N SER A 91 -5.21 -7.59 20.94
CA SER A 91 -5.26 -7.85 19.50
C SER A 91 -4.02 -7.26 18.80
N PRO A 92 -3.79 -7.58 17.51
CA PRO A 92 -2.68 -7.02 16.77
C PRO A 92 -2.91 -5.57 16.33
N PHE A 93 -4.13 -5.02 16.47
CA PHE A 93 -4.47 -3.68 15.98
C PHE A 93 -3.80 -2.57 16.80
N PHE A 94 -3.41 -1.49 16.12
CA PHE A 94 -2.77 -0.32 16.76
C PHE A 94 -3.55 0.25 17.95
N PHE A 95 -4.88 0.17 17.95
CA PHE A 95 -5.71 0.71 19.05
C PHE A 95 -5.59 -0.07 20.36
N ASP A 96 -5.07 -1.31 20.31
CA ASP A 96 -4.76 -2.11 21.50
C ASP A 96 -3.32 -1.91 22.00
N ALA A 97 -2.57 -0.98 21.42
CA ALA A 97 -1.26 -0.58 21.94
C ALA A 97 -1.37 -0.02 23.36
N LEU A 98 -0.36 -0.27 24.20
CA LEU A 98 -0.36 0.18 25.60
C LEU A 98 -0.37 1.71 25.69
N VAL A 99 0.25 2.40 24.74
CA VAL A 99 0.20 3.87 24.64
C VAL A 99 -1.21 4.38 24.38
N MET A 100 -2.01 3.68 23.56
CA MET A 100 -3.40 4.06 23.23
C MET A 100 -4.34 3.91 24.41
N GLN A 101 -4.13 2.88 25.23
CA GLN A 101 -4.89 2.68 26.47
C GLN A 101 -4.66 3.81 27.49
N LYS A 102 -3.49 4.45 27.46
CA LYS A 102 -3.16 5.59 28.34
C LYS A 102 -3.74 6.90 27.84
N GLN A 103 -3.73 7.10 26.52
CA GLN A 103 -4.22 8.31 25.89
C GLN A 103 -4.84 7.98 24.53
N GLN A 104 -6.16 8.08 24.47
CA GLN A 104 -6.89 7.92 23.21
C GLN A 104 -6.79 9.19 22.36
N PRO A 105 -6.75 9.05 21.02
CA PRO A 105 -6.76 10.18 20.11
C PRO A 105 -8.16 10.82 20.05
N VAL A 106 -8.21 12.04 19.52
CA VAL A 106 -9.48 12.66 19.11
C VAL A 106 -9.92 12.04 17.79
N PHE A 107 -11.13 11.51 17.74
CA PHE A 107 -11.70 10.91 16.54
C PHE A 107 -12.41 11.94 15.67
N ILE A 108 -12.04 11.99 14.39
CA ILE A 108 -12.69 12.83 13.38
C ILE A 108 -13.07 11.92 12.21
N GLU A 109 -14.38 11.78 11.97
CA GLU A 109 -14.90 10.98 10.87
C GLU A 109 -15.16 11.85 9.63
N LEU A 110 -14.55 11.49 8.50
CA LEU A 110 -14.84 12.09 7.20
C LEU A 110 -15.99 11.34 6.52
N LYS A 111 -17.11 12.03 6.28
CA LYS A 111 -18.34 11.41 5.72
C LYS A 111 -18.48 11.51 4.21
N LYS A 112 -17.77 12.45 3.58
CA LYS A 112 -17.91 12.70 2.14
C LYS A 112 -16.98 11.79 1.34
N ILE A 113 -17.57 10.94 0.51
CA ILE A 113 -16.86 10.08 -0.44
C ILE A 113 -16.59 10.89 -1.72
N TYR A 114 -15.34 10.86 -2.18
CA TYR A 114 -14.90 11.56 -3.40
C TYR A 114 -14.54 10.62 -4.55
N ARG A 115 -14.20 9.35 -4.27
CA ARG A 115 -13.70 8.41 -5.29
C ARG A 115 -14.83 7.87 -6.16
N GLN A 116 -15.93 7.48 -5.54
CA GLN A 116 -17.11 6.98 -6.24
C GLN A 116 -18.14 8.08 -6.43
N SER A 117 -18.74 8.14 -7.62
CA SER A 117 -19.87 9.02 -7.93
C SER A 117 -21.21 8.28 -8.01
N ASP A 118 -21.18 6.96 -8.19
CA ASP A 118 -22.36 6.10 -8.30
C ASP A 118 -22.98 5.81 -6.92
N SER A 119 -24.20 6.28 -6.70
CA SER A 119 -24.94 6.10 -5.45
C SER A 119 -25.24 4.63 -5.12
N THR A 120 -25.51 3.80 -6.13
CA THR A 120 -25.77 2.37 -5.96
C THR A 120 -24.50 1.69 -5.49
N PHE A 121 -23.37 2.00 -6.13
CA PHE A 121 -22.09 1.43 -5.74
C PHE A 121 -21.65 1.85 -4.34
N ILE A 122 -21.84 3.14 -4.00
CA ILE A 122 -21.58 3.66 -2.67
C ILE A 122 -22.43 2.92 -1.61
N GLY A 123 -23.70 2.65 -1.92
CA GLY A 123 -24.59 1.86 -1.05
C GLY A 123 -24.03 0.47 -0.77
N ILE A 124 -23.67 -0.27 -1.82
CA ILE A 124 -23.09 -1.62 -1.71
C ILE A 124 -21.78 -1.58 -0.89
N LEU A 125 -20.88 -0.63 -1.18
CA LEU A 125 -19.62 -0.49 -0.45
C LEU A 125 -19.83 -0.18 1.04
N ASN A 126 -20.81 0.66 1.37
CA ASN A 126 -21.16 0.96 2.76
C ASN A 126 -21.81 -0.25 3.46
N ASN A 127 -22.63 -1.03 2.77
CA ASN A 127 -23.22 -2.25 3.32
C ASN A 127 -22.14 -3.30 3.59
N ILE A 128 -21.19 -3.46 2.67
CA ILE A 128 -20.00 -4.28 2.87
C ILE A 128 -19.20 -3.80 4.10
N ARG A 129 -18.89 -2.49 4.16
CA ARG A 129 -18.11 -1.88 5.25
C ARG A 129 -18.73 -2.16 6.61
N ASN A 130 -20.05 -2.06 6.70
CA ASN A 130 -20.80 -2.18 7.96
C ASN A 130 -21.32 -3.59 8.26
N ASN A 131 -20.90 -4.64 7.54
CA ASN A 131 -21.43 -6.00 7.70
C ASN A 131 -22.96 -6.09 7.54
N LYS A 132 -23.53 -5.31 6.61
CA LYS A 132 -24.98 -5.23 6.33
C LYS A 132 -25.31 -5.58 4.89
N ILE A 133 -24.45 -6.36 4.21
CA ILE A 133 -24.71 -6.77 2.84
C ILE A 133 -26.00 -7.57 2.76
N VAL A 134 -26.89 -7.17 1.86
CA VAL A 134 -28.17 -7.84 1.60
C VAL A 134 -28.13 -8.63 0.30
N GLN A 135 -29.15 -9.43 0.05
CA GLN A 135 -29.22 -10.27 -1.14
C GLN A 135 -29.26 -9.43 -2.42
N GLU A 136 -29.94 -8.28 -2.39
CA GLU A 136 -30.03 -7.34 -3.50
C GLU A 136 -28.66 -6.76 -3.88
N ASP A 137 -27.79 -6.47 -2.89
CA ASP A 137 -26.42 -6.01 -3.15
C ASP A 137 -25.61 -7.09 -3.89
N MET A 138 -25.77 -8.34 -3.47
CA MET A 138 -25.09 -9.49 -4.06
C MET A 138 -25.57 -9.73 -5.49
N GLU A 139 -26.87 -9.61 -5.74
CA GLU A 139 -27.45 -9.72 -7.08
C GLU A 139 -26.89 -8.66 -8.03
N VAL A 140 -26.76 -7.40 -7.58
CA VAL A 140 -26.12 -6.35 -8.37
C VAL A 140 -24.66 -6.69 -8.67
N LEU A 141 -23.87 -7.10 -7.67
CA LEU A 141 -22.47 -7.49 -7.88
C LEU A 141 -22.33 -8.68 -8.83
N HIS A 142 -23.19 -9.68 -8.73
CA HIS A 142 -23.15 -10.88 -9.57
C HIS A 142 -23.53 -10.62 -11.03
N GLN A 143 -24.16 -9.50 -11.38
CA GLN A 143 -24.31 -9.08 -12.79
C GLN A 143 -22.95 -8.81 -13.46
N TYR A 144 -21.92 -8.49 -12.67
CA TYR A 144 -20.55 -8.25 -13.14
C TYR A 144 -19.68 -9.51 -13.10
N TYR A 145 -20.23 -10.67 -12.70
CA TYR A 145 -19.51 -11.95 -12.70
C TYR A 145 -19.33 -12.48 -14.12
N LYS A 146 -18.07 -12.44 -14.59
CA LYS A 146 -17.68 -12.86 -15.94
C LYS A 146 -16.36 -13.66 -15.86
N PRO A 147 -16.40 -14.95 -15.49
CA PRO A 147 -15.20 -15.77 -15.29
C PRO A 147 -14.39 -16.00 -16.58
N GLU A 148 -15.05 -15.93 -17.73
CA GLU A 148 -14.41 -16.08 -19.05
C GLU A 148 -14.00 -14.73 -19.67
N PHE A 149 -14.12 -13.63 -18.92
CA PHE A 149 -13.75 -12.32 -19.42
C PHE A 149 -12.24 -12.23 -19.67
N SER A 150 -11.87 -11.97 -20.90
CA SER A 150 -10.52 -11.62 -21.31
C SER A 150 -10.55 -10.22 -21.90
N PRO A 151 -10.00 -9.21 -21.21
CA PRO A 151 -9.98 -7.84 -21.74
C PRO A 151 -9.10 -7.77 -22.99
N ALA A 152 -9.47 -6.89 -23.93
CA ALA A 152 -8.57 -6.48 -24.99
C ALA A 152 -7.39 -5.70 -24.38
N ARG A 153 -6.21 -5.72 -25.03
CA ARG A 153 -4.99 -5.09 -24.49
C ARG A 153 -5.16 -3.58 -24.31
N GLU A 154 -5.98 -2.97 -25.16
CA GLU A 154 -6.23 -1.54 -25.24
C GLU A 154 -7.14 -1.05 -24.11
N GLU A 155 -7.84 -1.94 -23.41
CA GLU A 155 -8.78 -1.58 -22.36
C GLU A 155 -8.14 -1.38 -20.98
N ASN A 156 -6.84 -1.70 -20.84
CA ASN A 156 -6.01 -1.43 -19.65
C ASN A 156 -6.59 -1.94 -18.32
N TYR A 157 -7.31 -3.07 -18.33
CA TYR A 157 -7.77 -3.70 -17.10
C TYR A 157 -6.58 -4.16 -16.26
N ILE A 158 -6.69 -3.94 -14.94
CA ILE A 158 -5.80 -4.52 -13.95
C ILE A 158 -6.54 -5.59 -13.15
N THR A 159 -5.89 -6.73 -12.92
CA THR A 159 -6.45 -7.80 -12.09
C THR A 159 -6.02 -7.62 -10.64
N LEU A 160 -6.98 -7.49 -9.72
CA LEU A 160 -6.73 -7.49 -8.28
C LEU A 160 -6.98 -8.89 -7.72
N THR A 161 -5.94 -9.53 -7.21
CA THR A 161 -6.03 -10.90 -6.68
C THR A 161 -5.61 -10.99 -5.21
N SER A 162 -6.03 -12.02 -4.49
CA SER A 162 -5.69 -12.17 -3.08
C SER A 162 -4.24 -12.60 -2.81
N HIS A 163 -3.55 -13.25 -3.77
CA HIS A 163 -2.24 -13.88 -3.54
C HIS A 163 -1.14 -13.39 -4.50
N ASN A 164 0.08 -13.20 -4.00
CA ASN A 164 1.23 -12.76 -4.81
C ASN A 164 1.54 -13.72 -5.95
N ALA A 165 1.57 -15.04 -5.68
CA ALA A 165 1.85 -16.06 -6.68
C ALA A 165 0.87 -16.01 -7.87
N LYS A 166 -0.42 -15.73 -7.62
CA LYS A 166 -1.41 -15.55 -8.70
C LYS A 166 -1.08 -14.32 -9.54
N ALA A 167 -0.76 -13.19 -8.92
CA ALA A 167 -0.40 -11.96 -9.62
C ALA A 167 0.88 -12.15 -10.47
N GLU A 168 1.90 -12.80 -9.91
CA GLU A 168 3.14 -13.13 -10.61
C GLU A 168 2.91 -14.06 -11.80
N ASN A 169 2.07 -15.09 -11.65
CA ASN A 169 1.71 -16.00 -12.73
C ASN A 169 0.99 -15.28 -13.88
N ILE A 170 0.03 -14.40 -13.57
CA ILE A 170 -0.67 -13.59 -14.59
C ILE A 170 0.33 -12.67 -15.30
N ASN A 171 1.12 -11.91 -14.55
CA ASN A 171 2.11 -10.99 -15.14
C ASN A 171 3.13 -11.71 -16.01
N SER A 172 3.67 -12.84 -15.56
CA SER A 172 4.63 -13.64 -16.31
C SER A 172 4.00 -14.24 -17.58
N ARG A 173 2.77 -14.75 -17.47
CA ARG A 173 2.03 -15.31 -18.61
C ARG A 173 1.78 -14.24 -19.67
N GLU A 174 1.29 -13.06 -19.29
CA GLU A 174 1.02 -11.98 -20.24
C GLU A 174 2.31 -11.42 -20.86
N LEU A 175 3.39 -11.27 -20.07
CA LEU A 175 4.70 -10.87 -20.60
C LEU A 175 5.26 -11.90 -21.59
N ASN A 176 5.07 -13.20 -21.34
CA ASN A 176 5.55 -14.26 -22.22
C ASN A 176 4.79 -14.32 -23.55
N LYS A 177 3.54 -13.84 -23.61
CA LYS A 177 2.76 -13.72 -24.86
C LYS A 177 3.25 -12.59 -25.76
N LEU A 178 4.04 -11.64 -25.24
CA LEU A 178 4.58 -10.55 -26.04
C LEU A 178 5.77 -11.03 -26.87
N GLU A 179 5.82 -10.56 -28.11
CA GLU A 179 6.94 -10.84 -29.02
C GLU A 179 8.22 -10.15 -28.54
N GLY A 180 9.36 -10.69 -28.99
CA GLY A 180 10.67 -10.17 -28.64
C GLY A 180 11.21 -10.70 -27.30
N ASN A 181 12.49 -10.39 -27.07
CA ASN A 181 13.21 -10.79 -25.87
C ASN A 181 12.93 -9.79 -24.74
N ALA A 182 12.80 -10.30 -23.51
CA ALA A 182 12.71 -9.43 -22.35
C ALA A 182 14.04 -8.71 -22.11
N VAL A 183 13.97 -7.41 -21.86
CA VAL A 183 15.10 -6.59 -21.41
C VAL A 183 15.02 -6.46 -19.91
N CYS A 184 16.13 -6.72 -19.22
CA CYS A 184 16.23 -6.60 -17.78
C CYS A 184 16.76 -5.20 -17.43
N PHE A 185 16.01 -4.48 -16.60
CA PHE A 185 16.47 -3.24 -15.99
C PHE A 185 16.77 -3.52 -14.52
N THR A 186 18.05 -3.40 -14.16
CA THR A 186 18.54 -3.65 -12.81
C THR A 186 18.75 -2.32 -12.10
N GLY A 187 18.15 -2.18 -10.93
CA GLY A 187 18.45 -1.06 -10.04
C GLY A 187 19.88 -1.15 -9.49
N VAL A 188 20.42 -0.02 -9.05
CA VAL A 188 21.76 0.06 -8.45
C VAL A 188 21.59 0.41 -6.97
N ILE A 189 22.24 -0.33 -6.06
CA ILE A 189 22.34 0.05 -4.64
C ILE A 189 23.71 0.68 -4.42
N SER A 190 23.74 1.83 -3.74
CA SER A 190 24.95 2.42 -3.17
C SER A 190 24.94 2.25 -1.65
N GLY A 191 25.89 1.47 -1.12
CA GLY A 191 26.06 1.24 0.33
C GLY A 191 25.53 -0.10 0.86
N GLU A 192 25.49 -0.26 2.18
CA GLU A 192 24.95 -1.47 2.83
C GLU A 192 23.41 -1.38 2.95
N PHE A 193 22.70 -2.24 2.22
CA PHE A 193 21.24 -2.35 2.29
C PHE A 193 20.81 -3.80 2.56
N ASN A 194 19.65 -3.97 3.19
CA ASN A 194 19.04 -5.29 3.37
C ASN A 194 18.11 -5.56 2.20
N ASP A 195 18.47 -6.49 1.32
CA ASP A 195 17.70 -6.88 0.12
C ASP A 195 16.21 -7.18 0.41
N LYS A 196 15.87 -7.59 1.63
CA LYS A 196 14.47 -7.89 2.04
C LYS A 196 13.60 -6.65 2.28
N ALA A 197 14.18 -5.45 2.32
CA ALA A 197 13.47 -4.20 2.57
C ALA A 197 13.20 -3.39 1.29
N LEU A 198 13.50 -3.95 0.10
CA LEU A 198 13.28 -3.27 -1.16
C LEU A 198 11.76 -3.15 -1.44
N PRO A 199 11.25 -1.94 -1.75
CA PRO A 199 9.83 -1.74 -2.07
C PRO A 199 9.42 -2.34 -3.43
N VAL A 200 10.41 -2.64 -4.28
CA VAL A 200 10.26 -3.13 -5.65
C VAL A 200 11.35 -4.16 -5.92
N ASP A 201 11.09 -5.09 -6.83
CA ASP A 201 12.09 -6.04 -7.29
C ASP A 201 13.27 -5.30 -7.92
N MET A 202 14.49 -5.71 -7.56
CA MET A 202 15.73 -5.10 -8.05
C MET A 202 15.88 -5.22 -9.56
N ASN A 203 15.30 -6.29 -10.12
CA ASN A 203 15.30 -6.59 -11.54
C ASN A 203 13.87 -6.54 -12.04
N ILE A 204 13.61 -5.70 -13.04
CA ILE A 204 12.37 -5.71 -13.78
C ILE A 204 12.62 -6.17 -15.21
N TYR A 205 11.88 -7.20 -15.62
CA TYR A 205 11.91 -7.74 -16.98
C TYR A 205 10.76 -7.13 -17.77
N LEU A 206 11.08 -6.40 -18.84
CA LEU A 206 10.11 -5.71 -19.68
C LEU A 206 10.26 -6.14 -21.14
N LYS A 207 9.14 -6.08 -21.86
CA LYS A 207 9.09 -6.19 -23.32
C LYS A 207 8.34 -4.98 -23.87
N ARG A 208 8.51 -4.72 -25.16
CA ARG A 208 7.61 -3.80 -25.88
C ARG A 208 6.17 -4.29 -25.71
N ASP A 209 5.24 -3.35 -25.55
CA ASP A 209 3.81 -3.56 -25.29
C ASP A 209 3.49 -4.15 -23.90
N ALA A 210 4.45 -4.15 -22.97
CA ALA A 210 4.19 -4.56 -21.59
C ALA A 210 3.34 -3.52 -20.85
N GLN A 211 2.31 -3.98 -20.15
CA GLN A 211 1.49 -3.15 -19.26
C GLN A 211 2.22 -2.95 -17.93
N VAL A 212 2.50 -1.69 -17.61
CA VAL A 212 3.23 -1.28 -16.42
C VAL A 212 2.44 -0.27 -15.59
N MET A 213 2.71 -0.21 -14.30
CA MET A 213 2.12 0.75 -13.37
C MET A 213 3.22 1.52 -12.65
N PHE A 214 3.03 2.83 -12.55
CA PHE A 214 3.92 3.71 -11.80
C PHE A 214 3.71 3.55 -10.30
N LEU A 215 4.82 3.54 -9.55
CA LEU A 215 4.82 3.34 -8.09
C LEU A 215 5.08 4.62 -7.30
N LYS A 216 5.28 5.73 -8.00
CA LYS A 216 5.57 7.05 -7.45
C LYS A 216 4.77 8.11 -8.17
N ASN A 217 4.67 9.27 -7.53
CA ASN A 217 4.16 10.48 -8.16
C ASN A 217 5.29 11.20 -8.87
N ASP A 218 5.01 11.77 -10.04
CA ASP A 218 5.98 12.58 -10.77
C ASP A 218 6.37 13.82 -9.94
N LYS A 219 7.67 14.07 -9.81
CA LYS A 219 8.25 15.21 -9.09
C LYS A 219 8.21 16.50 -9.92
N GLY A 220 7.98 16.40 -11.23
CA GLY A 220 7.92 17.55 -12.14
C GLY A 220 6.69 18.43 -11.92
N GLU A 221 6.79 19.71 -12.30
CA GLU A 221 5.69 20.69 -12.17
C GLU A 221 4.42 20.28 -12.94
N SER A 222 4.58 19.54 -14.03
CA SER A 222 3.48 19.08 -14.89
C SER A 222 2.80 17.79 -14.39
N ARG A 223 3.29 17.15 -13.32
CA ARG A 223 2.74 15.91 -12.71
C ARG A 223 2.24 14.89 -13.74
N ARG A 224 3.14 14.44 -14.62
CA ARG A 224 2.82 13.60 -15.80
C ARG A 224 2.24 12.22 -15.41
N PHE A 225 2.60 11.71 -14.24
CA PHE A 225 2.09 10.46 -13.70
C PHE A 225 1.91 10.51 -12.18
N PHE A 226 1.11 9.57 -11.67
CA PHE A 226 0.84 9.40 -10.25
C PHE A 226 0.94 7.91 -9.88
N ASN A 227 1.09 7.63 -8.60
CA ASN A 227 1.14 6.26 -8.08
C ASN A 227 -0.15 5.50 -8.42
N GLY A 228 -0.03 4.38 -9.12
CA GLY A 228 -1.16 3.61 -9.63
C GLY A 228 -1.51 3.88 -11.10
N LYS A 229 -0.93 4.89 -11.75
CA LYS A 229 -1.19 5.17 -13.17
C LYS A 229 -0.65 4.03 -14.03
N ILE A 230 -1.51 3.50 -14.90
CA ILE A 230 -1.18 2.42 -15.84
C ILE A 230 -0.71 3.01 -17.16
N GLY A 231 0.32 2.42 -17.76
CA GLY A 231 0.82 2.73 -19.09
C GLY A 231 1.34 1.49 -19.80
N VAL A 232 1.67 1.66 -21.07
CA VAL A 232 2.20 0.59 -21.94
C VAL A 232 3.59 0.97 -22.42
N VAL A 233 4.54 0.05 -22.31
CA VAL A 233 5.91 0.24 -22.80
C VAL A 233 5.89 0.36 -24.33
N SER A 234 6.26 1.51 -24.87
CA SER A 234 6.28 1.74 -26.32
C SER A 234 7.60 1.32 -26.96
N ARG A 235 8.73 1.61 -26.30
CA ARG A 235 10.07 1.22 -26.74
C ARG A 235 11.01 1.05 -25.55
N LEU A 236 11.99 0.18 -25.74
CA LEU A 236 13.04 -0.13 -24.79
C LEU A 236 14.39 0.12 -25.47
N GLU A 237 15.26 0.85 -24.78
CA GLU A 237 16.67 1.00 -25.13
C GLU A 237 17.53 0.39 -24.02
N THR A 238 18.86 0.36 -24.20
CA THR A 238 19.81 -0.26 -23.25
C THR A 238 19.62 0.17 -21.79
N ASP A 239 19.29 1.45 -21.57
CA ASP A 239 19.14 2.04 -20.22
C ASP A 239 17.89 2.90 -20.05
N LYS A 240 17.02 2.95 -21.08
CA LYS A 240 15.86 3.84 -21.11
C LYS A 240 14.59 3.06 -21.42
N ILE A 241 13.53 3.42 -20.70
CA ILE A 241 12.20 2.87 -20.88
C ILE A 241 11.30 4.01 -21.32
N PHE A 242 10.53 3.80 -22.39
CA PHE A 242 9.54 4.76 -22.85
C PHE A 242 8.15 4.15 -22.69
N VAL A 243 7.25 4.92 -22.08
CA VAL A 243 5.87 4.51 -21.80
C VAL A 243 4.90 5.48 -22.49
N LYS A 244 3.83 4.92 -23.05
CA LYS A 244 2.65 5.66 -23.51
C LYS A 244 1.49 5.45 -22.56
N PHE A 245 0.67 6.49 -22.39
CA PHE A 245 -0.56 6.41 -21.61
C PHE A 245 -1.76 6.16 -22.52
N PRO A 246 -2.83 5.53 -22.02
CA PRO A 246 -4.05 5.34 -22.79
C PRO A 246 -4.57 6.66 -23.36
N GLY A 247 -4.86 6.69 -24.67
CA GLY A 247 -5.36 7.88 -25.36
C GLY A 247 -4.33 8.98 -25.64
N SER A 248 -3.04 8.77 -25.35
CA SER A 248 -1.96 9.69 -25.69
C SER A 248 -0.98 9.05 -26.68
N ASP A 249 -0.70 9.75 -27.78
CA ASP A 249 0.36 9.37 -28.72
C ASP A 249 1.76 9.77 -28.26
N THR A 250 1.84 10.56 -27.19
CA THR A 250 3.12 11.08 -26.67
C THR A 250 3.81 10.01 -25.83
N GLU A 251 5.04 9.70 -26.21
CA GLU A 251 5.94 8.87 -25.41
C GLU A 251 6.56 9.68 -24.28
N MET A 252 6.67 9.05 -23.11
CA MET A 252 7.36 9.61 -21.97
C MET A 252 8.54 8.71 -21.60
N GLU A 253 9.74 9.29 -21.52
CA GLU A 253 10.89 8.63 -20.92
C GLU A 253 10.64 8.44 -19.43
N VAL A 254 10.80 7.21 -18.95
CA VAL A 254 10.72 6.89 -17.52
C VAL A 254 12.11 7.07 -16.93
N GLU A 255 12.25 8.13 -16.15
CA GLU A 255 13.46 8.41 -15.40
C GLU A 255 13.63 7.39 -14.28
N LYS A 256 14.87 6.92 -14.06
CA LYS A 256 15.20 6.09 -12.90
C LYS A 256 14.93 6.94 -11.66
N GLU A 257 14.20 6.38 -10.71
CA GLU A 257 13.97 7.00 -9.43
C GLU A 257 15.04 6.58 -8.46
N THR A 258 15.42 7.49 -7.58
CA THR A 258 16.43 7.22 -6.57
C THR A 258 15.74 6.69 -5.31
N TRP A 259 16.27 5.60 -4.76
CA TRP A 259 15.99 5.25 -3.38
C TRP A 259 16.67 6.28 -2.50
N THR A 260 15.88 7.20 -1.99
CA THR A 260 16.31 7.97 -0.83
C THR A 260 16.05 7.10 0.39
N ASN A 261 17.14 6.69 1.06
CA ASN A 261 16.97 6.38 2.47
C ASN A 261 16.85 7.73 3.11
N ILE A 262 15.77 7.96 3.84
CA ILE A 262 15.69 9.18 4.65
C ILE A 262 16.67 8.99 5.82
N ARG A 263 17.97 9.10 5.54
CA ARG A 263 18.95 9.51 6.55
C ARG A 263 18.77 11.01 6.64
N TYR A 264 18.02 11.42 7.65
CA TYR A 264 17.78 12.80 8.02
C TYR A 264 19.11 13.47 8.36
N ARG A 265 19.79 14.06 7.38
CA ARG A 265 20.96 14.89 7.63
C ARG A 265 20.48 16.32 7.76
N ILE A 266 20.55 16.91 8.94
CA ILE A 266 20.13 18.31 9.09
C ILE A 266 21.20 19.17 8.43
N ASN A 267 20.80 19.97 7.45
CA ASN A 267 21.62 21.06 6.97
C ASN A 267 21.73 22.11 8.08
N GLU A 268 22.91 22.27 8.68
CA GLU A 268 23.14 23.12 9.85
C GLU A 268 22.82 24.61 9.60
N GLU A 269 22.77 25.05 8.34
CA GLU A 269 22.45 26.44 7.96
C GLU A 269 20.94 26.67 7.79
N THR A 270 20.19 25.67 7.32
CA THR A 270 18.75 25.81 6.98
C THR A 270 17.81 25.10 7.95
N GLY A 271 18.32 24.22 8.82
CA GLY A 271 17.51 23.40 9.71
C GLY A 271 16.64 22.37 8.99
N LYS A 272 16.81 22.20 7.67
CA LYS A 272 16.05 21.25 6.86
C LYS A 272 16.75 19.90 6.79
N PHE A 273 15.96 18.84 6.69
CA PHE A 273 16.46 17.49 6.47
C PHE A 273 16.87 17.32 5.00
N GLU A 274 18.11 16.90 4.79
CA GLU A 274 18.64 16.45 3.52
C GLU A 274 18.47 14.93 3.43
N GLU A 275 18.06 14.46 2.26
CA GLU A 275 17.87 13.05 1.93
C GLU A 275 19.17 12.46 1.36
N GLU A 276 19.59 11.28 1.84
CA GLU A 276 20.74 10.57 1.26
C GLU A 276 20.27 9.55 0.23
N GLU A 277 20.77 9.68 -0.99
CA GLU A 277 20.55 8.72 -2.07
C GLU A 277 21.38 7.45 -1.84
N ILE A 278 20.70 6.32 -1.65
CA ILE A 278 21.30 5.00 -1.38
C ILE A 278 21.15 4.03 -2.55
N GLY A 279 20.64 4.51 -3.69
CA GLY A 279 20.50 3.71 -4.90
C GLY A 279 19.49 4.29 -5.87
N SER A 280 19.30 3.61 -6.98
CA SER A 280 18.29 3.93 -7.99
C SER A 280 17.59 2.70 -8.54
N TYR A 281 16.34 2.86 -8.92
CA TYR A 281 15.47 1.82 -9.46
C TYR A 281 14.54 2.38 -10.53
N THR A 282 13.94 1.49 -11.29
CA THR A 282 12.87 1.88 -12.21
C THR A 282 11.56 1.93 -11.43
N PRO A 283 10.83 3.06 -11.35
CA PRO A 283 9.61 3.21 -10.56
C PRO A 283 8.38 2.55 -11.19
N LEU A 284 8.57 1.41 -11.83
CA LEU A 284 7.57 0.64 -12.55
C LEU A 284 7.44 -0.76 -11.96
N ARG A 285 6.30 -1.37 -12.24
CA ARG A 285 6.10 -2.81 -12.14
C ARG A 285 5.14 -3.28 -13.22
N LEU A 286 5.19 -4.57 -13.53
CA LEU A 286 4.15 -5.21 -14.35
C LEU A 286 2.80 -5.07 -13.68
N ALA A 287 1.78 -4.79 -14.49
CA ALA A 287 0.48 -4.32 -14.01
C ALA A 287 -0.71 -4.99 -14.68
N TRP A 288 -0.56 -6.19 -15.24
CA TRP A 288 -1.72 -7.02 -15.59
C TRP A 288 -2.41 -7.54 -14.34
N ALA A 289 -1.64 -7.81 -13.29
CA ALA A 289 -2.16 -8.17 -11.98
C ALA A 289 -1.35 -7.62 -10.81
N ILE A 290 -2.04 -7.22 -9.75
CA ILE A 290 -1.45 -6.91 -8.44
C ILE A 290 -2.27 -7.57 -7.33
N THR A 291 -1.69 -7.67 -6.14
CA THR A 291 -2.45 -8.11 -4.98
C THR A 291 -3.34 -7.00 -4.45
N ILE A 292 -4.48 -7.39 -3.86
CA ILE A 292 -5.41 -6.46 -3.21
C ILE A 292 -4.68 -5.61 -2.15
N HIS A 293 -3.75 -6.21 -1.39
CA HIS A 293 -2.89 -5.50 -0.44
C HIS A 293 -2.08 -4.37 -1.09
N LYS A 294 -1.44 -4.64 -2.24
CA LYS A 294 -0.66 -3.63 -2.98
C LYS A 294 -1.53 -2.62 -3.75
N SER A 295 -2.84 -2.83 -3.76
CA SER A 295 -3.81 -1.90 -4.37
C SER A 295 -4.36 -0.87 -3.40
N GLN A 296 -4.16 -1.05 -2.09
CA GLN A 296 -4.65 -0.12 -1.07
C GLN A 296 -4.10 1.30 -1.32
N GLY A 297 -4.92 2.31 -1.08
CA GLY A 297 -4.65 3.70 -1.49
C GLY A 297 -4.81 4.01 -2.98
N LEU A 298 -4.72 3.02 -3.89
CA LEU A 298 -4.82 3.24 -5.34
C LEU A 298 -6.28 3.40 -5.80
N THR A 299 -6.46 3.98 -6.99
CA THR A 299 -7.76 4.16 -7.65
C THR A 299 -7.68 3.69 -9.10
N PHE A 300 -8.66 2.93 -9.56
CA PHE A 300 -8.74 2.39 -10.91
C PHE A 300 -10.08 2.70 -11.55
N GLU A 301 -10.08 2.99 -12.85
CA GLU A 301 -11.31 3.12 -13.62
C GLU A 301 -11.88 1.76 -14.00
N LYS A 302 -11.02 0.79 -14.33
CA LYS A 302 -11.39 -0.56 -14.77
C LYS A 302 -10.53 -1.60 -14.06
N ALA A 303 -11.16 -2.57 -13.41
CA ALA A 303 -10.44 -3.63 -12.72
C ALA A 303 -11.20 -4.96 -12.74
N ILE A 304 -10.43 -6.04 -12.87
CA ILE A 304 -10.91 -7.42 -12.70
C ILE A 304 -10.63 -7.83 -11.26
N ILE A 305 -11.65 -8.17 -10.50
CA ILE A 305 -11.53 -8.57 -9.10
C ILE A 305 -11.59 -10.09 -9.00
N ASP A 306 -10.48 -10.69 -8.57
CA ASP A 306 -10.38 -12.09 -8.16
C ASP A 306 -10.28 -12.18 -6.62
N ALA A 307 -11.43 -11.99 -5.96
CA ALA A 307 -11.54 -11.92 -4.50
C ALA A 307 -12.31 -13.11 -3.88
N GLY A 308 -12.71 -14.12 -4.66
CA GLY A 308 -13.41 -15.31 -4.14
C GLY A 308 -12.57 -16.17 -3.19
N ALA A 309 -11.24 -16.04 -3.26
CA ALA A 309 -10.30 -16.63 -2.29
C ALA A 309 -9.72 -15.58 -1.33
N SER A 310 -10.48 -14.54 -1.00
CA SER A 310 -10.14 -13.60 0.07
C SER A 310 -10.10 -14.33 1.41
N PHE A 311 -9.06 -14.09 2.19
CA PHE A 311 -8.81 -14.76 3.48
C PHE A 311 -8.78 -13.79 4.65
N ALA A 312 -8.68 -12.48 4.38
CA ALA A 312 -8.64 -11.44 5.40
C ALA A 312 -9.92 -10.61 5.41
N ALA A 313 -10.34 -10.19 6.60
CA ALA A 313 -11.42 -9.22 6.77
C ALA A 313 -11.10 -7.92 6.00
N GLY A 314 -12.13 -7.30 5.43
CA GLY A 314 -11.97 -6.07 4.64
C GLY A 314 -11.31 -6.25 3.26
N GLN A 315 -10.82 -7.44 2.89
CA GLN A 315 -10.12 -7.63 1.61
C GLN A 315 -11.03 -7.41 0.38
N VAL A 316 -12.26 -7.93 0.42
CA VAL A 316 -13.25 -7.68 -0.64
C VAL A 316 -13.61 -6.19 -0.71
N TYR A 317 -13.80 -5.54 0.44
CA TYR A 317 -14.06 -4.11 0.53
C TYR A 317 -12.92 -3.28 -0.08
N VAL A 318 -11.67 -3.59 0.25
CA VAL A 318 -10.51 -2.90 -0.33
C VAL A 318 -10.48 -3.07 -1.83
N ALA A 319 -10.67 -4.30 -2.34
CA ALA A 319 -10.66 -4.58 -3.77
C ALA A 319 -11.72 -3.79 -4.55
N LEU A 320 -12.98 -3.80 -4.08
CA LEU A 320 -14.09 -3.09 -4.73
C LEU A 320 -13.93 -1.57 -4.59
N SER A 321 -13.53 -1.08 -3.41
CA SER A 321 -13.37 0.37 -3.16
C SER A 321 -12.23 1.03 -3.95
N ARG A 322 -11.45 0.26 -4.73
CA ARG A 322 -10.47 0.82 -5.67
C ARG A 322 -11.13 1.36 -6.93
N LEU A 323 -12.31 0.86 -7.30
CA LEU A 323 -13.02 1.31 -8.49
C LEU A 323 -13.76 2.63 -8.23
N THR A 324 -13.89 3.43 -9.29
CA THR A 324 -14.68 4.68 -9.30
C THR A 324 -16.17 4.43 -9.56
N SER A 325 -16.53 3.38 -10.30
CA SER A 325 -17.92 3.00 -10.59
C SER A 325 -18.06 1.48 -10.81
N LEU A 326 -19.31 1.01 -10.84
CA LEU A 326 -19.62 -0.38 -11.21
C LEU A 326 -19.34 -0.68 -12.69
N ASP A 327 -19.39 0.31 -13.59
CA ASP A 327 -19.17 0.09 -15.04
C ASP A 327 -17.78 -0.48 -15.36
N GLY A 328 -16.78 -0.14 -14.55
CA GLY A 328 -15.43 -0.66 -14.69
C GLY A 328 -15.17 -1.99 -13.97
N LEU A 329 -16.18 -2.52 -13.27
CA LEU A 329 -16.05 -3.74 -12.47
C LEU A 329 -16.21 -4.99 -13.35
N VAL A 330 -15.29 -5.92 -13.19
CA VAL A 330 -15.47 -7.31 -13.61
C VAL A 330 -15.13 -8.21 -12.44
N LEU A 331 -16.01 -9.14 -12.08
CA LEU A 331 -15.72 -10.18 -11.10
C LEU A 331 -15.27 -11.45 -11.82
N TYR A 332 -14.03 -11.86 -11.57
CA TYR A 332 -13.50 -13.13 -12.08
C TYR A 332 -13.94 -14.32 -11.24
N SER A 333 -14.10 -14.11 -9.93
CA SER A 333 -14.61 -15.10 -8.99
C SER A 333 -15.86 -14.55 -8.29
N PRO A 334 -16.84 -15.41 -7.96
CA PRO A 334 -18.02 -14.96 -7.26
C PRO A 334 -17.63 -14.49 -5.86
N ILE A 335 -18.20 -13.35 -5.45
CA ILE A 335 -18.12 -12.89 -4.07
C ILE A 335 -19.13 -13.70 -3.26
N ASN A 336 -18.68 -14.28 -2.16
CA ASN A 336 -19.53 -15.03 -1.23
C ASN A 336 -19.79 -14.19 0.02
N ALA A 337 -20.97 -14.28 0.62
CA ALA A 337 -21.30 -13.53 1.84
C ALA A 337 -20.27 -13.78 2.97
N GLY A 338 -19.77 -15.00 3.12
CA GLY A 338 -18.73 -15.34 4.10
C GLY A 338 -17.35 -14.71 3.84
N SER A 339 -17.09 -14.21 2.63
CA SER A 339 -15.86 -13.46 2.29
C SER A 339 -16.00 -11.95 2.53
N VAL A 340 -17.23 -11.49 2.79
CA VAL A 340 -17.58 -10.10 3.04
C VAL A 340 -17.79 -9.94 4.55
N SER A 341 -16.70 -9.82 5.29
CA SER A 341 -16.75 -9.59 6.73
C SER A 341 -15.76 -8.53 7.17
N SER A 342 -16.22 -7.60 8.00
CA SER A 342 -15.42 -6.69 8.81
C SER A 342 -15.09 -7.33 10.14
N ASP A 343 -13.93 -6.98 10.70
CA ASP A 343 -13.46 -7.52 11.98
C ASP A 343 -14.31 -7.00 13.15
N PRO A 344 -14.91 -7.86 13.99
CA PRO A 344 -15.72 -7.43 15.14
C PRO A 344 -14.98 -6.52 16.12
N ARG A 345 -13.65 -6.63 16.22
CA ARG A 345 -12.82 -5.79 17.08
C ARG A 345 -12.79 -4.35 16.60
N VAL A 346 -12.77 -4.15 15.27
CA VAL A 346 -12.87 -2.82 14.66
C VAL A 346 -14.23 -2.21 14.94
N ILE A 347 -15.31 -2.98 14.80
CA ILE A 347 -16.67 -2.53 15.08
C ILE A 347 -16.85 -2.15 16.55
N SER A 348 -16.16 -2.82 17.47
CA SER A 348 -16.23 -2.51 18.90
C SER A 348 -15.43 -1.27 19.29
N PHE A 349 -14.47 -0.86 18.45
CA PHE A 349 -13.59 0.27 18.71
C PHE A 349 -14.13 1.60 18.18
N ILE A 350 -14.79 1.57 17.01
CA ILE A 350 -15.47 2.72 16.39
C ILE A 350 -16.83 2.92 17.05
#